data_AF-G0A4R9-F1
#
_entry.id   AF-G0A4R9-F1
#
_cell.length_a   1.000
_cell.length_b   1.000
_cell.length_c   1.000
_cell.angle_alpha   90.00
_cell.angle_beta   90.00
_cell.angle_gamma   90.00
#
_symmetry.space_group_name_H-M   'P 1'
#
loop_
_entity.id
_entity.type
_entity.pdbx_description
1 polymer ?
#
loop_
_entity_poly.entity_id
_entity_poly.type
_entity_poly.pdbx_seq_one_letter_code
_entity_poly.pdbx_strand_id
1 'polypeptide(L)'
;MVCEHLRSLEQALLNAGIEETFRGQAWSLNCREWVYFDAVLNTVSLKERYAIPGCVEIHENTDPKSGLEHGFVCTLCHDAIMGRTDGNRIFE
;
A
#
# COMPACT_ATOMS: atom_id res chain seq x y z
N MET A 1 -7.87 -8.18 5.83
CA MET A 1 -6.67 -8.78 5.20
C MET A 1 -6.74 -8.51 3.73
N VAL A 2 -5.64 -8.06 3.13
CA VAL A 2 -5.56 -7.79 1.68
C VAL A 2 -5.50 -9.09 0.86
N CYS A 3 -5.62 -8.97 -0.46
CA CYS A 3 -5.52 -10.08 -1.41
C CYS A 3 -4.16 -10.77 -1.35
N GLU A 4 -4.11 -12.00 -1.87
CA GLU A 4 -2.89 -12.81 -1.90
C GLU A 4 -1.73 -12.15 -2.65
N HIS A 5 -2.01 -11.28 -3.63
CA HIS A 5 -1.02 -10.52 -4.39
C HIS A 5 -0.29 -9.45 -3.55
N LEU A 6 -0.94 -8.96 -2.48
CA LEU A 6 -0.38 -7.94 -1.58
C LEU A 6 -0.02 -8.51 -0.20
N ARG A 7 -0.45 -9.73 0.11
CA ARG A 7 -0.30 -10.37 1.43
C ARG A 7 1.16 -10.45 1.88
N SER A 8 2.08 -10.75 0.98
CA SER A 8 3.52 -10.84 1.30
C SER A 8 4.06 -9.49 1.79
N LEU A 9 3.63 -8.39 1.17
CA LEU A 9 4.01 -7.04 1.57
C LEU A 9 3.33 -6.63 2.88
N GLU A 10 2.02 -6.88 3.03
CA GLU A 10 1.28 -6.62 4.28
C GLU A 10 1.98 -7.31 5.47
N GLN A 11 2.28 -8.60 5.33
CA GLN A 11 2.92 -9.36 6.39
C GLN A 11 4.32 -8.85 6.70
N ALA A 12 5.08 -8.40 5.70
CA ALA A 12 6.41 -7.83 5.92
C ALA A 12 6.37 -6.52 6.71
N LEU A 13 5.42 -5.63 6.39
CA LEU A 13 5.19 -4.38 7.11
C LEU A 13 4.79 -4.64 8.57
N LEU A 14 3.86 -5.58 8.79
CA LEU A 14 3.44 -5.99 10.13
C LEU A 14 4.59 -6.62 10.92
N ASN A 15 5.38 -7.50 10.31
CA ASN A 15 6.53 -8.14 10.95
C ASN A 15 7.65 -7.16 11.28
N ALA A 16 7.78 -6.08 10.50
CA ALA A 16 8.70 -4.99 10.77
C ALA A 16 8.19 -4.00 11.84
N GLY A 17 7.00 -4.25 12.41
CA GLY A 17 6.37 -3.38 13.40
C GLY A 17 6.02 -2.01 12.83
N ILE A 18 5.73 -1.92 11.53
CA ILE A 18 5.16 -0.71 10.94
C ILE A 18 3.71 -0.61 11.42
N GLU A 19 3.34 0.55 11.92
CA GLU A 19 2.00 0.81 12.43
C GLU A 19 1.00 0.88 11.28
N GLU A 20 -0.10 0.13 11.39
CA GLU A 20 -1.27 0.28 10.53
C GLU A 20 -2.08 1.48 11.04
N THR A 21 -2.20 2.53 10.22
CA THR A 21 -2.90 3.77 10.59
C THR A 21 -4.38 3.73 10.24
N PHE A 22 -4.75 2.97 9.21
CA PHE A 22 -6.13 2.81 8.78
C PHE A 22 -6.32 1.53 7.98
N ARG A 23 -7.51 0.93 8.08
CA ARG A 23 -7.95 -0.19 7.24
C ARG A 23 -9.43 -0.04 6.95
N GLY A 24 -9.78 -0.14 5.66
CA GLY A 24 -11.17 -0.15 5.23
C GLY A 24 -11.33 0.26 3.77
N GLN A 25 -12.54 0.69 3.41
CA GLN A 25 -12.86 1.16 2.07
C GLN A 25 -12.61 2.67 2.00
N ALA A 26 -11.45 3.07 1.46
CA ALA A 26 -11.08 4.49 1.34
C ALA A 26 -11.85 5.21 0.21
N TRP A 27 -12.22 4.49 -0.86
CA TRP A 27 -12.89 5.04 -2.05
C TRP A 27 -14.13 4.23 -2.45
N SER A 28 -15.04 4.81 -3.24
CA SER A 28 -16.37 4.24 -3.52
C SER A 28 -16.40 3.12 -4.59
N LEU A 29 -17.43 2.27 -4.49
CA LEU A 29 -17.91 1.17 -5.37
C LEU A 29 -16.93 0.07 -5.84
N ASN A 30 -15.63 0.34 -5.97
CA ASN A 30 -14.62 -0.61 -6.45
C ASN A 30 -13.39 -0.64 -5.52
N CYS A 31 -13.61 -0.67 -4.21
CA CYS A 31 -12.55 -0.88 -3.21
C CYS A 31 -13.01 -1.96 -2.24
N ARG A 32 -12.21 -3.01 -2.08
CA ARG A 32 -12.53 -4.08 -1.12
C ARG A 32 -11.85 -3.79 0.21
N GLU A 33 -10.52 -3.79 0.26
CA GLU A 33 -9.76 -3.51 1.48
C GLU A 33 -8.51 -2.69 1.17
N TRP A 34 -8.46 -1.45 1.68
CA TRP A 34 -7.29 -0.59 1.61
C TRP A 34 -6.67 -0.48 3.00
N VAL A 35 -5.37 -0.73 3.10
CA VAL A 35 -4.62 -0.69 4.35
C VAL A 35 -3.55 0.37 4.25
N TYR A 36 -3.45 1.22 5.27
CA TYR A 36 -2.53 2.33 5.34
C TYR A 36 -1.53 2.08 6.45
N PHE A 37 -0.25 2.34 6.16
CA PHE A 37 0.85 2.15 7.09
C PHE A 37 1.59 3.47 7.33
N ASP A 38 2.09 3.67 8.57
CA ASP A 38 2.93 4.81 8.94
C ASP A 38 4.39 4.61 8.45
N ALA A 39 4.56 4.50 7.15
CA ALA A 39 5.85 4.40 6.48
C ALA A 39 5.79 4.95 5.06
N VAL A 40 6.94 5.40 4.56
CA VAL A 40 7.14 5.72 3.14
C VAL A 40 7.54 4.42 2.43
N LEU A 41 6.72 3.96 1.49
CA LEU A 41 6.97 2.73 0.75
C LEU A 41 7.89 3.05 -0.44
N ASN A 42 9.07 2.44 -0.48
CA ASN A 42 9.94 2.48 -1.65
C ASN A 42 9.38 1.50 -2.69
N THR A 43 8.37 1.95 -3.44
CA THR A 43 7.61 1.09 -4.36
C THR A 43 8.47 0.44 -5.43
N VAL A 44 9.56 1.08 -5.85
CA VAL A 44 10.55 0.49 -6.78
C VAL A 44 11.24 -0.72 -6.14
N SER A 45 11.83 -0.56 -4.96
CA SER A 45 12.58 -1.63 -4.28
C SER A 45 11.66 -2.76 -3.84
N LEU A 46 10.48 -2.43 -3.33
CA LEU A 46 9.48 -3.40 -2.87
C LEU A 46 8.91 -4.23 -4.03
N LYS A 47 8.72 -3.62 -5.21
CA LYS A 47 8.24 -4.34 -6.40
C LYS A 47 9.21 -5.45 -6.80
N GLU A 48 10.51 -5.17 -6.76
CA GLU A 48 11.57 -6.15 -7.06
C GLU A 48 11.69 -7.20 -5.94
N ARG A 49 11.79 -6.74 -4.69
CA ARG A 49 12.02 -7.60 -3.52
C ARG A 49 10.91 -8.62 -3.29
N TYR A 50 9.65 -8.22 -3.46
CA TYR A 50 8.49 -9.08 -3.20
C TYR A 50 7.92 -9.71 -4.48
N ALA A 51 8.60 -9.56 -5.62
CA ALA A 51 8.16 -10.06 -6.93
C ALA A 51 6.69 -9.72 -7.20
N ILE A 52 6.33 -8.46 -6.99
CA ILE A 52 4.95 -7.98 -7.04
C ILE A 52 4.37 -8.24 -8.46
N PRO A 53 3.24 -8.95 -8.58
CA PRO A 53 2.72 -9.39 -9.87
C PRO A 53 2.20 -8.21 -10.70
N GLY A 54 2.11 -8.39 -12.02
CA GLY A 54 1.70 -7.33 -12.95
C GLY A 54 0.26 -6.82 -12.77
N CYS A 55 -0.58 -7.52 -12.00
CA CYS A 55 -1.91 -7.04 -11.59
C CYS A 55 -1.87 -6.03 -10.44
N VAL A 56 -0.70 -5.79 -9.85
CA VAL A 56 -0.49 -4.79 -8.80
C VAL A 56 0.27 -3.63 -9.41
N GLU A 57 -0.39 -2.48 -9.40
CA GLU A 57 0.11 -1.23 -9.95
C GLU A 57 0.53 -0.28 -8.83
N ILE A 58 1.45 0.63 -9.13
CA ILE A 58 1.85 1.68 -8.19
C ILE A 58 0.73 2.73 -8.22
N HIS A 59 0.20 3.07 -7.05
CA HIS A 59 -0.76 4.14 -6.88
C HIS A 59 -0.10 5.31 -6.15
N GLU A 60 -0.29 6.51 -6.67
CA GLU A 60 0.17 7.75 -6.06
C GLU A 60 -0.98 8.77 -6.08
N ASN A 61 -1.30 9.33 -4.93
CA ASN A 61 -2.13 10.53 -4.83
C ASN A 61 -1.27 11.67 -4.31
N THR A 62 -1.17 12.72 -5.11
CA THR A 62 -0.46 13.95 -4.75
C THR A 62 -1.40 15.11 -4.44
N ASP A 63 -2.72 14.88 -4.38
CA ASP A 63 -3.70 15.91 -4.06
C ASP A 63 -3.71 16.22 -2.54
N PRO A 64 -3.28 17.42 -2.10
CA PRO A 64 -3.26 17.79 -0.69
C PRO A 64 -4.66 17.86 -0.06
N LYS A 65 -5.72 17.98 -0.87
CA LYS A 65 -7.11 18.04 -0.38
C LYS A 65 -7.68 16.65 -0.07
N SER A 66 -7.20 15.64 -0.78
CA SER A 66 -7.72 14.27 -0.71
C SER A 66 -6.83 13.34 0.12
N GLY A 67 -5.67 13.82 0.55
CA GLY A 67 -4.66 13.06 1.28
C GLY A 67 -3.53 12.62 0.36
N LEU A 68 -2.31 12.74 0.85
CA LEU A 68 -1.12 12.30 0.13
C LEU A 68 -0.84 10.83 0.46
N GLU A 69 -0.86 9.97 -0.55
CA GLU A 69 -0.63 8.52 -0.38
C GLU A 69 0.23 7.97 -1.52
N HIS A 70 1.09 7.00 -1.22
CA HIS A 70 1.90 6.31 -2.22
C HIS A 70 2.06 4.84 -1.83
N GLY A 71 1.76 3.93 -2.76
CA GLY A 71 1.79 2.51 -2.48
C GLY A 71 1.38 1.65 -3.68
N PHE A 72 0.65 0.58 -3.39
CA PHE A 72 0.29 -0.46 -4.35
C PHE A 72 -1.20 -0.73 -4.35
N VAL A 73 -1.78 -0.88 -5.54
CA VAL A 73 -3.18 -1.27 -5.74
C VAL A 73 -3.25 -2.50 -6.63
N CYS A 74 -4.00 -3.51 -6.20
CA CYS A 74 -4.30 -4.68 -7.02
C CYS A 74 -5.51 -4.38 -7.90
N THR A 75 -5.33 -4.30 -9.22
CA THR A 75 -6.39 -3.96 -10.18
C THR A 75 -7.40 -5.09 -10.39
N LEU A 76 -7.07 -6.32 -9.99
CA LEU A 76 -7.97 -7.48 -10.05
C LEU A 76 -8.84 -7.64 -8.79
N CYS A 77 -8.26 -7.42 -7.61
CA CYS A 77 -8.95 -7.63 -6.34
C CYS A 77 -9.49 -6.34 -5.73
N HIS A 78 -9.03 -5.19 -6.23
CA HIS A 78 -9.36 -3.86 -5.72
C HIS A 78 -8.95 -3.65 -4.25
N ASP A 79 -7.87 -4.31 -3.84
CA ASP A 79 -7.22 -4.13 -2.54
C ASP A 79 -5.98 -3.25 -2.70
N ALA A 80 -5.61 -2.51 -1.65
CA ALA A 80 -4.44 -1.64 -1.69
C ALA A 80 -3.65 -1.66 -0.38
N ILE A 81 -2.35 -1.42 -0.51
CA ILE A 81 -1.44 -1.10 0.58
C ILE A 81 -0.86 0.27 0.31
N MET A 82 -1.12 1.20 1.20
CA MET A 82 -0.75 2.60 1.07
C MET A 82 0.25 2.98 2.16
N GLY A 83 1.22 3.80 1.78
CA GLY A 83 2.09 4.49 2.71
C GLY A 83 1.96 6.00 2.59
N ARG A 84 2.78 6.68 3.35
CA ARG A 84 2.93 8.14 3.31
C ARG A 84 3.78 8.53 2.10
N THR A 85 3.53 9.73 1.58
CA THR A 85 4.39 10.34 0.55
C THR A 85 5.67 10.94 1.13
N ASP A 86 5.66 11.25 2.43
CA ASP A 86 6.79 11.86 3.15
C ASP A 86 7.00 11.23 4.54
N GLY A 87 8.20 11.42 5.09
CA GLY A 87 8.58 10.94 6.40
C GLY A 87 9.97 10.30 6.44
N ASN A 88 10.48 10.08 7.67
CA ASN A 88 11.81 9.52 7.90
C ASN A 88 11.82 7.98 7.97
N ARG A 89 10.65 7.33 7.95
CA ARG A 89 10.51 5.88 8.08
C ARG A 89 10.29 5.27 6.70
N ILE A 90 11.38 5.01 5.99
CA ILE A 90 11.36 4.38 4.66
C ILE A 90 11.34 2.86 4.83
N PHE A 91 10.49 2.18 4.06
CA PHE A 91 10.42 0.72 3.98
C PHE A 91 10.78 0.26 2.57
N GLU A 92 11.78 -0.62 2.46
CA GLU A 92 12.40 -1.09 1.22
C GLU A 92 12.64 -2.60 1.21
#